data_AF-A0A1V8TRA5-F1
#
_entry.id   AF-A0A1V8TRA5-F1
#
_cell.length_a   1.000
_cell.length_b   1.000
_cell.length_c   1.000
_cell.angle_alpha   90.00
_cell.angle_beta   90.00
_cell.angle_gamma   90.00
#
_symmetry.space_group_name_H-M   'P 1'
#
loop_
_entity.id
_entity.type
_entity.pdbx_description
1 polymer ?
#
loop_
_entity_poly.entity_id
_entity_poly.type
_entity_poly.pdbx_seq_one_letter_code
_entity_poly.pdbx_strand_id
1 'polypeptide(L)'
;MAAAQVHISIILHKGTPLDYPQYRHTALWLQSSDGSPARLAEIAGAHGFFEYEHADHADPSLNQDCVRLIDVGDLSRLSTRVSIVQALSRVLVDHDDREYDC
;
A
#
# COMPACT_ATOMS: atom_id res chain seq x y z
N MET A 1 16.33 13.50 -3.89
CA MET A 1 16.26 12.68 -2.67
C MET A 1 17.29 11.57 -2.77
N ALA A 2 18.02 11.31 -1.70
CA ALA A 2 19.03 10.25 -1.67
C ALA A 2 18.35 8.87 -1.74
N ALA A 3 19.10 7.86 -2.17
CA ALA A 3 18.65 6.48 -2.06
C ALA A 3 18.80 6.03 -0.60
N ALA A 4 17.79 5.35 -0.06
CA ALA A 4 17.75 4.89 1.32
C ALA A 4 17.29 3.43 1.39
N GLN A 5 17.52 2.81 2.55
CA GLN A 5 16.96 1.50 2.84
C GLN A 5 15.45 1.69 3.04
N VAL A 6 14.64 0.82 2.43
CA VAL A 6 13.19 0.91 2.53
C VAL A 6 12.65 -0.38 3.10
N HIS A 7 11.88 -0.23 4.16
CA HIS A 7 11.13 -1.28 4.80
C HIS A 7 9.69 -1.29 4.28
N ILE A 8 9.15 -2.47 4.02
CA ILE A 8 7.80 -2.68 3.50
C ILE A 8 6.99 -3.46 4.53
N SER A 9 5.76 -2.99 4.75
CA SER A 9 4.73 -3.74 5.46
C SER A 9 3.45 -3.76 4.64
N ILE A 10 2.62 -4.79 4.82
CA ILE A 10 1.27 -4.84 4.25
C ILE A 10 0.29 -4.42 5.33
N ILE A 11 -0.58 -3.47 5.00
CA ILE A 11 -1.70 -3.09 5.84
C ILE A 11 -2.91 -3.89 5.38
N LEU A 12 -3.56 -4.55 6.33
CA LEU A 12 -4.85 -5.19 6.11
C LEU A 12 -5.94 -4.31 6.72
N HIS A 13 -6.79 -3.74 5.86
CA HIS A 13 -7.94 -2.97 6.29
C HIS A 13 -9.16 -3.87 6.51
N LYS A 14 -10.08 -3.39 7.36
CA LYS A 14 -11.37 -4.03 7.59
C LYS A 14 -12.24 -3.91 6.35
N GLY A 15 -12.89 -5.00 5.94
CA GLY A 15 -13.87 -4.96 4.85
C GLY A 15 -15.11 -4.15 5.23
N THR A 16 -15.66 -3.38 4.29
CA THR A 16 -16.87 -2.56 4.48
C THR A 16 -17.82 -2.79 3.29
N PRO A 17 -19.14 -3.00 3.50
CA PRO A 17 -19.86 -3.02 4.79
C PRO A 17 -19.72 -4.33 5.58
N LEU A 18 -19.21 -5.40 4.96
CA LEU A 18 -19.05 -6.71 5.58
C LEU A 18 -17.56 -7.10 5.63
N ASP A 19 -17.10 -7.50 6.81
CA ASP A 19 -15.71 -7.90 7.01
C ASP A 19 -15.50 -9.40 6.71
N TYR A 20 -15.50 -9.75 5.43
CA TYR A 20 -15.05 -11.06 4.97
C TYR A 20 -13.62 -10.98 4.45
N PRO A 21 -12.78 -12.02 4.63
CA PRO A 21 -11.38 -12.00 4.22
C PRO A 21 -11.14 -11.59 2.76
N GLN A 22 -12.00 -12.01 1.83
CA GLN A 22 -11.92 -11.69 0.41
C GLN A 22 -12.26 -10.23 0.07
N TYR A 23 -12.92 -9.50 0.98
CA TYR A 23 -13.29 -8.09 0.80
C TYR A 23 -12.43 -7.14 1.63
N ARG A 24 -11.33 -7.65 2.21
CA ARG A 24 -10.41 -6.80 2.96
C ARG A 24 -9.47 -6.09 2.00
N HIS A 25 -9.56 -4.78 2.00
CA HIS A 25 -8.64 -3.92 1.27
C HIS A 25 -7.22 -4.04 1.84
N THR A 26 -6.22 -4.01 0.96
CA THR A 26 -4.82 -4.06 1.37
C THR A 26 -4.04 -2.90 0.77
N ALA A 27 -3.13 -2.35 1.56
CA ALA A 27 -2.24 -1.29 1.14
C ALA A 27 -0.79 -1.64 1.50
N LEU A 28 0.16 -1.02 0.81
CA LEU A 28 1.57 -1.09 1.15
C LEU A 28 1.96 0.11 2.00
N TRP A 29 2.64 -0.17 3.11
CA TRP A 29 3.28 0.82 3.96
C TRP A 29 4.79 0.82 3.70
N LEU A 30 5.33 1.99 3.36
CA LEU A 30 6.72 2.14 2.91
C LEU A 30 7.45 3.12 3.82
N GLN A 31 8.44 2.63 4.55
CA GLN A 31 9.23 3.42 5.49
C GLN A 31 10.67 3.54 4.99
N SER A 32 11.15 4.77 4.80
CA SER A 32 12.53 5.04 4.37
C SER A 32 13.42 5.33 5.58
N SER A 33 14.62 4.78 5.60
CA SER A 33 15.58 4.96 6.69
C SER A 33 16.20 6.37 6.76
N ASP A 34 15.89 7.24 5.81
CA ASP A 34 16.40 8.62 5.72
C ASP A 34 15.58 9.64 6.52
N GLY A 35 14.56 9.18 7.26
CA GLY A 35 13.68 10.03 8.05
C GLY A 35 12.59 10.74 7.24
N SER A 36 12.46 10.44 5.95
CA SER A 36 11.33 10.91 5.15
C SER A 36 10.00 10.37 5.70
N PRO A 37 8.88 11.10 5.50
CA PRO A 37 7.56 10.58 5.82
C PRO A 37 7.32 9.22 5.16
N ALA A 38 6.68 8.32 5.90
CA ALA A 38 6.26 7.05 5.36
C ALA A 38 5.15 7.25 4.33
N ARG A 39 5.10 6.34 3.36
CA ARG A 39 4.10 6.38 2.30
C ARG A 39 3.13 5.23 2.40
N LEU A 40 1.86 5.58 2.21
CA LEU A 40 0.83 4.64 1.84
C LEU A 40 0.79 4.54 0.32
N ALA A 41 0.77 3.32 -0.20
CA ALA A 41 0.54 3.03 -1.60
C ALA A 41 -0.54 1.97 -1.71
N GLU A 42 -1.61 2.28 -2.43
CA GLU A 42 -2.80 1.44 -2.49
C GLU A 42 -3.48 1.52 -3.85
N ILE A 43 -4.37 0.58 -4.11
CA ILE A 43 -5.31 0.65 -5.22
C ILE A 43 -6.61 1.22 -4.66
N ALA A 44 -7.00 2.41 -5.08
CA ALA A 44 -8.20 3.07 -4.62
C ALA A 44 -9.12 3.37 -5.80
N GLY A 45 -10.41 3.52 -5.54
CA GLY A 45 -11.38 3.84 -6.57
C GLY A 45 -12.73 3.17 -6.34
N ALA A 46 -13.53 3.12 -7.40
CA ALA A 46 -14.80 2.42 -7.41
C ALA A 46 -14.75 1.29 -8.43
N HIS A 47 -15.67 0.31 -8.31
CA HIS A 47 -15.76 -0.82 -9.23
C HIS A 47 -15.64 -0.40 -10.71
N GLY A 48 -14.62 -0.91 -11.41
CA GLY A 48 -14.31 -0.60 -12.81
C GLY A 48 -13.47 0.67 -13.04
N PHE A 49 -13.08 1.38 -11.98
CA PHE A 49 -12.29 2.61 -11.98
C PHE A 49 -11.29 2.62 -10.81
N PHE A 50 -10.51 1.56 -10.69
CA PHE A 50 -9.44 1.52 -9.70
C PHE A 50 -8.16 2.10 -10.27
N GLU A 51 -7.50 2.92 -9.47
CA GLU A 51 -6.24 3.55 -9.82
C GLU A 51 -5.23 3.35 -8.70
N TYR A 52 -3.96 3.36 -9.07
CA TYR A 52 -2.89 3.40 -8.10
C TYR A 52 -2.80 4.77 -7.46
N GLU A 53 -2.98 4.83 -6.15
CA GLU A 53 -2.85 6.03 -5.34
C GLU A 53 -1.67 5.90 -4.36
N HIS A 54 -1.04 7.04 -4.05
CA HIS A 54 -0.03 7.10 -2.99
C HIS A 54 0.03 8.47 -2.34
N ALA A 55 0.22 8.47 -1.02
CA ALA A 55 0.31 9.69 -0.23
C ALA A 55 1.31 9.53 0.93
N ASP A 56 1.82 10.66 1.42
CA ASP A 56 2.44 10.67 2.74
C ASP A 56 1.34 10.48 3.77
N HIS A 57 1.57 9.59 4.72
CA HIS A 57 0.51 9.19 5.63
C HIS A 57 1.05 9.00 7.05
N ALA A 58 0.15 9.05 8.02
CA ALA A 58 0.46 8.78 9.42
C ALA A 58 0.50 7.27 9.66
N ASP A 59 1.05 6.85 10.80
CA ASP A 59 1.13 5.43 11.17
C ASP A 59 -0.25 4.74 11.02
N PRO A 60 -0.39 3.76 10.12
CA PRO A 60 -1.67 3.14 9.79
C PRO A 60 -2.22 2.33 10.96
N SER A 61 -1.39 1.91 11.92
CA SER A 61 -1.85 1.20 13.12
C SER A 61 -2.73 2.07 14.04
N LEU A 62 -2.69 3.38 13.86
CA LEU A 62 -3.54 4.33 14.57
C LEU A 62 -4.94 4.47 13.95
N ASN A 63 -5.14 3.94 12.73
CA ASN A 63 -6.44 3.94 12.08
C ASN A 63 -7.31 2.79 12.59
N GLN A 64 -8.56 3.08 12.96
CA GLN A 64 -9.54 2.09 13.42
C GLN A 64 -9.84 1.00 12.39
N ASP A 65 -9.64 1.29 11.10
CA ASP A 65 -9.88 0.35 10.01
C ASP A 65 -8.69 -0.58 9.78
N CYS A 66 -7.52 -0.31 10.39
CA CYS A 66 -6.37 -1.20 10.33
C CYS A 66 -6.59 -2.43 11.22
N VAL A 67 -6.81 -3.59 10.58
CA VAL A 67 -6.96 -4.87 11.28
C VAL A 67 -5.61 -5.44 11.67
N ARG A 68 -4.62 -5.27 10.79
CA ARG A 68 -3.27 -5.82 11.00
C ARG A 68 -2.26 -5.08 10.14
N LEU A 69 -1.08 -4.86 10.71
CA LEU A 69 0.13 -4.53 9.98
C LEU A 69 1.00 -5.78 9.90
N ILE A 70 1.29 -6.25 8.70
CA ILE A 70 2.08 -7.46 8.44
C ILE A 70 3.48 -7.01 8.02
N ASP A 71 4.46 -7.35 8.84
CA ASP A 71 5.88 -7.15 8.51
C ASP A 71 6.28 -8.03 7.33
N VAL A 72 6.85 -7.42 6.30
CA VAL A 72 7.38 -8.12 5.11
C VAL A 72 8.91 -8.09 5.13
N GLY A 73 9.49 -6.92 5.37
CA GLY A 73 10.93 -6.72 5.50
C GLY A 73 11.50 -5.65 4.57
N ASP A 74 12.81 -5.73 4.36
CA ASP A 74 13.59 -4.70 3.69
C ASP A 74 13.79 -4.98 2.19
N LEU A 75 13.72 -3.92 1.37
CA LEU A 75 14.13 -3.99 -0.03
C LEU A 75 15.63 -4.30 -0.15
N SER A 76 15.99 -5.26 -1.00
CA SER A 76 17.40 -5.66 -1.19
C SER A 76 18.32 -4.56 -1.74
N ARG A 77 17.75 -3.48 -2.30
CA ARG A 77 18.50 -2.36 -2.88
C ARG A 77 18.02 -1.04 -2.30
N LEU A 78 18.97 -0.15 -2.07
CA LEU A 78 18.68 1.24 -1.75
C LEU A 78 17.84 1.85 -2.88
N SER A 79 16.76 2.50 -2.49
CA SER A 79 15.75 2.99 -3.42
C SER A 79 15.45 4.46 -3.14
N THR A 80 15.15 5.20 -4.20
CA THR A 80 14.66 6.57 -4.05
C THR A 80 13.13 6.55 -3.99
N ARG A 81 12.56 7.56 -3.34
CA ARG A 81 11.11 7.77 -3.30
C ARG A 81 10.47 7.87 -4.70
N VAL A 82 11.21 8.36 -5.70
CA VAL A 82 10.75 8.44 -7.10
C VAL A 82 10.76 7.07 -7.76
N SER A 83 11.84 6.29 -7.60
CA SER A 83 11.96 4.97 -8.21
C SER A 83 10.90 3.99 -7.68
N ILE A 84 10.52 4.12 -6.40
CA ILE A 84 9.47 3.27 -5.82
C ILE A 84 8.10 3.59 -6.43
N VAL A 85 7.73 4.87 -6.52
CA VAL A 85 6.46 5.27 -7.16
C VAL A 85 6.41 4.82 -8.61
N GLN A 86 7.50 5.04 -9.34
CA GLN A 86 7.58 4.62 -10.74
C GLN A 86 7.48 3.10 -10.90
N ALA A 87 7.96 2.32 -9.93
CA ALA A 87 7.82 0.87 -9.95
C ALA A 87 6.36 0.46 -9.68
N LEU A 88 5.75 1.03 -8.65
CA LEU A 88 4.37 0.70 -8.25
C LEU A 88 3.34 1.16 -9.28
N SER A 89 3.51 2.35 -9.87
CA SER A 89 2.60 2.88 -10.90
C SER A 89 2.63 2.11 -12.22
N ARG A 90 3.53 1.14 -12.37
CA ARG A 90 3.62 0.26 -13.55
C ARG A 90 3.02 -1.12 -13.29
N VAL A 91 2.62 -1.40 -12.05
CA VAL A 91 1.90 -2.63 -11.73
C VAL A 91 0.54 -2.52 -12.38
N LEU A 92 0.25 -3.45 -13.28
CA LEU A 92 -1.08 -3.54 -13.88
C LEU A 92 -2.05 -3.98 -12.80
N VAL A 93 -3.15 -3.26 -12.67
CA VAL A 93 -4.26 -3.67 -11.82
C VAL A 93 -5.10 -4.65 -12.63
N ASP A 94 -5.20 -5.88 -12.13
CA ASP A 94 -6.03 -6.91 -12.75
C ASP A 94 -7.49 -6.69 -12.32
N HIS A 95 -8.36 -6.48 -13.30
CA HIS A 95 -9.80 -6.25 -13.15
C HIS A 95 -10.64 -7.29 -13.91
N ASP A 96 -10.01 -8.37 -14.37
CA ASP A 96 -10.72 -9.38 -15.17
C ASP A 96 -11.76 -10.13 -14.30
N ASP A 97 -11.51 -10.24 -12.99
CA ASP A 97 -12.41 -10.86 -12.03
C ASP A 97 -13.08 -9.82 -11.10
N ARG A 98 -14.35 -9.54 -11.40
CA ARG A 98 -15.20 -8.59 -10.65
C ARG A 98 -15.45 -9.00 -9.21
N GLU A 99 -15.17 -10.24 -8.81
CA GLU A 99 -15.28 -10.67 -7.41
C GLU A 99 -14.17 -10.07 -6.54
N TYR A 100 -13.04 -9.67 -7.14
CA TYR A 100 -11.89 -9.07 -6.44
C TYR A 100 -11.81 -7.54 -6.58
N ASP A 101 -12.74 -6.94 -7.33
CA ASP A 101 -12.98 -5.50 -7.41
C ASP A 101 -13.73 -5.04 -6.13
N CYS A 102 -13.00 -4.93 -5.01
CA CYS A 102 -13.55 -4.56 -3.70
C CYS A 102 -13.84 -3.06 -3.54
#